data_AF-A0A378FQ19-F1
#
_entry.id   AF-A0A378FQ19-F1
#
_cell.length_a   1.000
_cell.length_b   1.000
_cell.length_c   1.000
_cell.angle_alpha   90.00
_cell.angle_beta   90.00
_cell.angle_gamma   90.00
#
_symmetry.space_group_name_H-M   'P 1'
#
loop_
_entity.id
_entity.type
_entity.pdbx_description
1 polymer ?
#
loop_
_entity_poly.entity_id
_entity_poly.type
_entity_poly.pdbx_seq_one_letter_code
_entity_poly.pdbx_strand_id
1 'polypeptide(L)'
;MVPFAGPMAKLCQRLIRDEPELDNHLKPKHLDPSALDTPALALANAARETLSIGDAMEQMLESLHKVMHGEPRQEKELRRMADDINVLYTAIKLYLARMPKDELAEEESRRWAEIIEMSLNLEQASDIVERMGSEIADKSLAARRAFS
;
A
#
# COMPACT_ATOMS: atom_id res chain seq x y z
N MET A 1 -32.73 14.38 17.91
CA MET A 1 -32.15 14.85 16.63
C MET A 1 -31.26 16.03 16.96
N VAL A 2 -29.94 15.95 16.72
CA VAL A 2 -28.98 17.00 17.15
C VAL A 2 -28.92 18.07 16.05
N PRO A 3 -29.49 19.28 16.24
CA PRO A 3 -29.67 20.27 15.17
C PRO A 3 -28.35 20.84 14.64
N PHE A 4 -27.26 20.68 15.38
CA PHE A 4 -25.94 21.18 15.04
C PHE A 4 -25.04 20.14 14.35
N ALA A 5 -25.48 18.89 14.22
CA ALA A 5 -24.67 17.83 13.59
C ALA A 5 -24.38 18.13 12.12
N GLY A 6 -25.37 18.62 11.35
CA GLY A 6 -25.19 18.96 9.94
C GLY A 6 -24.22 20.14 9.71
N PRO A 7 -24.41 21.29 10.40
CA PRO A 7 -23.46 22.40 10.33
C PRO A 7 -22.05 22.01 10.78
N MET A 8 -21.92 21.23 11.84
CA MET A 8 -20.62 20.75 12.34
C MET A 8 -19.95 19.80 11.35
N ALA A 9 -20.69 18.87 10.73
CA ALA A 9 -20.14 18.00 9.69
C ALA A 9 -19.61 18.79 8.49
N LYS A 10 -20.34 19.81 8.02
CA LYS A 10 -19.88 20.70 6.93
C LYS A 10 -18.65 21.53 7.32
N LEU A 11 -18.58 21.95 8.58
CA LEU A 11 -17.42 22.68 9.11
C LEU A 11 -16.20 21.75 9.18
N CYS A 12 -16.36 20.53 9.70
CA CYS A 12 -15.33 19.51 9.74
C CYS A 12 -14.86 19.13 8.32
N GLN A 13 -15.75 18.90 7.36
CA GLN A 13 -15.38 18.61 5.96
C GLN A 13 -14.67 19.77 5.25
N ARG A 14 -14.86 21.02 5.72
CA ARG A 14 -14.14 22.18 5.19
C ARG A 14 -12.78 22.38 5.84
N LEU A 15 -12.67 22.06 7.13
CA LEU A 15 -11.45 22.20 7.92
C LEU A 15 -10.49 21.02 7.70
N ILE A 16 -11.04 19.81 7.68
CA ILE A 16 -10.40 18.57 7.22
C ILE A 16 -10.51 18.62 5.70
N ARG A 17 -9.60 19.38 5.08
CA ARG A 17 -9.37 19.26 3.65
C ARG A 17 -8.86 17.84 3.44
N ASP A 18 -9.62 16.99 2.79
CA ASP A 18 -9.02 15.86 2.08
C ASP A 18 -8.07 16.52 1.08
N GLU A 19 -6.76 16.45 1.34
CA GLU A 19 -5.80 16.80 0.31
C GLU A 19 -6.16 15.95 -0.90
N PRO A 20 -6.37 16.56 -2.09
CA PRO A 20 -6.53 15.75 -3.27
C PRO A 20 -5.30 14.86 -3.31
N GLU A 21 -5.49 13.55 -3.47
CA GLU A 21 -4.41 12.60 -3.75
C GLU A 21 -3.83 12.93 -5.13
N LEU A 22 -3.16 14.08 -5.22
CA LEU A 22 -2.41 14.57 -6.35
C LEU A 22 -1.05 13.88 -6.42
N ASP A 23 -0.66 13.22 -5.33
CA ASP A 23 0.50 12.36 -5.30
C ASP A 23 0.04 10.95 -5.66
N ASN A 24 0.28 10.58 -6.91
CA ASN A 24 0.02 9.23 -7.41
C ASN A 24 0.89 8.16 -6.72
N HIS A 25 1.82 8.57 -5.83
CA HIS A 25 2.72 7.70 -5.10
C HIS A 25 2.12 7.27 -3.75
N LEU A 26 2.19 5.97 -3.47
CA LEU A 26 1.87 5.42 -2.16
C LEU A 26 2.92 5.93 -1.14
N LYS A 27 2.50 6.82 -0.24
CA LYS A 27 3.35 7.37 0.82
C LYS A 27 2.84 6.94 2.20
N PRO A 28 3.72 6.68 3.17
CA PRO A 28 3.28 6.34 4.52
C PRO A 28 2.54 7.52 5.16
N LYS A 29 1.29 7.31 5.60
CA LYS A 29 0.44 8.38 6.17
C LYS A 29 0.28 8.28 7.69
N HIS A 30 0.31 7.07 8.24
CA HIS A 30 -0.03 6.73 9.62
C HIS A 30 1.18 6.31 10.46
N LEU A 31 2.37 6.16 9.89
CA LEU A 31 3.59 5.76 10.62
C LEU A 31 4.14 6.91 11.48
N ASP A 32 3.39 7.30 12.51
CA ASP A 32 3.72 8.38 13.43
C ASP A 32 4.80 7.93 14.45
N PRO A 33 6.01 8.52 14.41
CA PRO A 33 7.06 8.20 15.36
C PRO A 33 6.69 8.51 16.82
N SER A 34 5.80 9.46 17.07
CA SER A 34 5.37 9.82 18.43
C SER A 34 4.50 8.75 19.09
N ALA A 35 3.90 7.86 18.30
CA ALA A 35 3.12 6.74 18.80
C ALA A 35 3.96 5.54 19.25
N LEU A 36 5.28 5.53 19.01
CA LEU A 36 6.17 4.40 19.31
C LEU A 36 6.24 4.05 20.80
N ASP A 37 6.02 5.03 21.68
CA ASP A 37 5.98 4.82 23.14
C ASP A 37 4.68 4.11 23.60
N THR A 38 3.71 3.91 22.71
CA THR A 38 2.45 3.19 22.97
C THR A 38 2.31 2.02 21.99
N PRO A 39 2.82 0.82 22.33
CA PRO A 39 2.95 -0.28 21.37
C PRO A 39 1.64 -0.66 20.66
N ALA A 40 0.53 -0.78 21.39
CA ALA A 40 -0.78 -1.04 20.79
C ALA A 40 -1.19 -0.01 19.72
N LEU A 41 -0.88 1.28 19.93
CA LEU A 41 -1.17 2.34 18.95
C LEU A 41 -0.21 2.29 17.76
N ALA A 42 1.08 2.11 18.00
CA ALA A 42 2.09 1.94 16.95
C ALA A 42 1.76 0.75 16.04
N LEU A 43 1.35 -0.39 16.60
CA LEU A 43 0.92 -1.56 15.83
C LEU A 43 -0.37 -1.28 15.04
N ALA A 44 -1.32 -0.52 15.60
CA ALA A 44 -2.52 -0.13 14.86
C ALA A 44 -2.19 0.80 13.67
N ASN A 45 -1.22 1.71 13.83
CA ASN A 45 -0.70 2.56 12.76
C ASN A 45 -0.04 1.73 11.65
N ALA A 46 0.85 0.80 12.01
CA ALA A 46 1.50 -0.08 11.05
C ALA A 46 0.49 -0.97 10.31
N ALA A 47 -0.50 -1.51 11.03
CA ALA A 47 -1.57 -2.30 10.42
C ALA A 47 -2.39 -1.51 9.38
N ARG A 48 -2.66 -0.21 9.62
CA ARG A 48 -3.33 0.65 8.63
C ARG A 48 -2.52 0.81 7.36
N GLU A 49 -1.20 1.00 7.46
CA GLU A 49 -0.35 1.06 6.27
C GLU A 49 -0.29 -0.27 5.52
N THR A 50 -0.29 -1.41 6.23
CA THR A 50 -0.38 -2.72 5.57
C THR A 50 -1.68 -2.87 4.79
N LEU A 51 -2.80 -2.32 5.28
CA LEU A 51 -4.05 -2.29 4.53
C LEU A 51 -3.94 -1.40 3.28
N SER A 52 -3.25 -0.26 3.36
CA SER A 52 -2.99 0.58 2.19
C SER A 52 -2.13 -0.11 1.12
N ILE A 53 -1.22 -1.01 1.50
CA ILE A 53 -0.54 -1.91 0.53
C ILE A 53 -1.56 -2.85 -0.12
N GLY A 54 -2.51 -3.39 0.65
CA GLY A 54 -3.60 -4.22 0.13
C GLY A 54 -4.44 -3.50 -0.93
N ASP A 55 -4.83 -2.25 -0.67
CA ASP A 55 -5.59 -1.42 -1.61
C ASP A 55 -4.78 -1.15 -2.90
N ALA A 56 -3.47 -0.95 -2.77
CA ALA A 56 -2.57 -0.80 -3.92
C ALA A 56 -2.47 -2.10 -4.75
N MET A 57 -2.42 -3.25 -4.07
CA MET A 57 -2.41 -4.57 -4.71
C MET A 57 -3.70 -4.83 -5.49
N GLU A 58 -4.86 -4.41 -4.99
CA GLU A 58 -6.13 -4.49 -5.72
C GLU A 58 -6.06 -3.72 -7.05
N GLN A 59 -5.59 -2.46 -7.02
CA GLN A 59 -5.39 -1.64 -8.23
C GLN A 59 -4.36 -2.25 -9.20
N MET A 60 -3.33 -2.90 -8.65
CA MET A 60 -2.32 -3.61 -9.42
C MET A 60 -2.91 -4.80 -10.17
N LEU A 61 -3.83 -5.56 -9.55
CA LEU A 61 -4.53 -6.67 -10.21
C LEU A 61 -5.46 -6.17 -11.34
N GLU A 62 -6.12 -5.02 -11.17
CA GLU A 62 -6.89 -4.41 -12.25
C GLU A 62 -6.01 -4.01 -13.45
N SER A 63 -4.81 -3.49 -13.17
CA SER A 63 -3.86 -3.11 -14.23
C SER A 63 -3.28 -4.33 -14.92
N LEU A 64 -3.00 -5.41 -14.18
CA LEU A 64 -2.60 -6.70 -14.76
C LEU A 64 -3.69 -7.24 -15.70
N HIS A 65 -4.96 -7.15 -15.29
CA HIS A 65 -6.07 -7.55 -16.13
C HIS A 65 -6.08 -6.79 -17.47
N LYS A 66 -5.83 -5.48 -17.46
CA LYS A 66 -5.73 -4.68 -18.70
C LYS A 66 -4.55 -5.10 -19.58
N VAL A 67 -3.37 -5.37 -18.98
CA VAL A 67 -2.20 -5.90 -19.72
C VAL A 67 -2.56 -7.21 -20.42
N MET A 68 -3.22 -8.13 -19.70
CA MET A 68 -3.69 -9.42 -20.24
C MET A 68 -4.69 -9.27 -21.40
N HIS A 69 -5.47 -8.18 -21.42
CA HIS A 69 -6.49 -7.90 -22.42
C HIS A 69 -6.03 -6.95 -23.54
N GLY A 70 -4.71 -6.84 -23.75
CA GLY A 70 -4.16 -6.21 -24.96
C GLY A 70 -3.80 -4.74 -24.80
N GLU A 71 -3.69 -4.26 -23.57
CA GLU A 71 -3.14 -2.94 -23.22
C GLU A 71 -1.72 -3.06 -22.63
N PRO A 72 -0.69 -3.44 -23.41
CA PRO A 72 0.66 -3.67 -22.88
C PRO A 72 1.32 -2.41 -22.29
N ARG A 73 0.76 -1.21 -22.53
CA ARG A 73 1.26 0.04 -21.93
C ARG A 73 1.01 0.13 -20.43
N GLN A 74 0.05 -0.64 -19.89
CA GLN A 74 -0.27 -0.68 -18.46
C GLN A 74 0.81 -1.38 -17.63
N GLU A 75 1.76 -2.08 -18.26
CA GLU A 75 2.93 -2.65 -17.59
C GLU A 75 3.75 -1.61 -16.82
N LYS A 76 3.82 -0.37 -17.33
CA LYS A 76 4.51 0.72 -16.64
C LYS A 76 3.84 1.10 -15.32
N GLU A 77 2.51 1.05 -15.28
CA GLU A 77 1.75 1.30 -14.05
C GLU A 77 1.94 0.15 -13.05
N LEU A 78 2.03 -1.11 -13.51
CA LEU A 78 2.39 -2.23 -12.65
C LEU A 78 3.73 -2.03 -11.97
N ARG A 79 4.77 -1.64 -12.73
CA ARG A 79 6.08 -1.35 -12.16
C ARG A 79 6.05 -0.21 -11.17
N ARG A 80 5.34 0.86 -11.50
CA ARG A 80 5.17 2.03 -10.62
C ARG A 80 4.51 1.65 -9.28
N MET A 81 3.44 0.85 -9.34
CA MET A 81 2.74 0.37 -8.14
C MET A 81 3.60 -0.59 -7.31
N ALA A 82 4.39 -1.46 -7.95
CA ALA A 82 5.33 -2.33 -7.26
C ALA A 82 6.39 -1.51 -6.49
N ASP A 83 6.98 -0.50 -7.14
CA ASP A 83 7.95 0.41 -6.51
C ASP A 83 7.32 1.14 -5.30
N ASP A 84 6.10 1.64 -5.46
CA ASP A 84 5.36 2.32 -4.41
C ASP A 84 5.03 1.38 -3.21
N ILE A 85 4.62 0.13 -3.49
CA ILE A 85 4.40 -0.90 -2.46
C ILE A 85 5.70 -1.20 -1.70
N ASN A 86 6.82 -1.37 -2.40
CA ASN A 86 8.12 -1.61 -1.77
C ASN A 86 8.57 -0.44 -0.87
N VAL A 87 8.34 0.80 -1.30
CA VAL A 87 8.58 1.99 -0.47
C VAL A 87 7.77 1.92 0.82
N LEU A 88 6.47 1.58 0.73
CA LEU A 88 5.61 1.52 1.90
C LEU A 88 5.96 0.35 2.84
N TYR A 89 6.22 -0.83 2.28
CA TYR A 89 6.71 -1.99 3.04
C TYR A 89 8.02 -1.65 3.78
N THR A 90 8.96 -0.99 3.10
CA THR A 90 10.23 -0.57 3.71
C THR A 90 9.98 0.40 4.88
N ALA A 91 9.05 1.34 4.73
CA ALA A 91 8.69 2.26 5.80
C ALA A 91 8.07 1.53 7.01
N ILE A 92 7.16 0.57 6.78
CA ILE A 92 6.57 -0.28 7.83
C ILE A 92 7.67 -1.06 8.55
N LYS A 93 8.56 -1.71 7.80
CA LYS A 93 9.69 -2.47 8.35
C LYS A 93 10.59 -1.62 9.23
N LEU A 94 10.97 -0.42 8.77
CA LEU A 94 11.79 0.51 9.54
C LEU A 94 11.07 1.06 10.78
N TYR A 95 9.76 1.28 10.69
CA TYR A 95 8.94 1.72 11.81
C TYR A 95 8.85 0.65 12.89
N LEU A 96 8.48 -0.57 12.52
CA LEU A 96 8.37 -1.72 13.41
C LEU A 96 9.73 -2.13 14.02
N ALA A 97 10.84 -1.90 13.32
CA ALA A 97 12.18 -2.16 13.83
C ALA A 97 12.60 -1.24 14.99
N ARG A 98 11.93 -0.09 15.16
CA ARG A 98 12.19 0.85 16.28
C ARG A 98 11.49 0.45 17.56
N MET A 99 10.60 -0.54 17.52
CA MET A 99 9.87 -1.01 18.71
C MET A 99 10.75 -1.97 19.53
N PRO A 100 10.88 -1.78 20.86
CA PRO A 100 11.65 -2.68 21.71
C PRO A 100 10.92 -4.02 21.89
N LYS A 101 11.30 -5.02 21.08
CA LYS A 101 10.62 -6.33 21.06
C LYS A 101 10.58 -7.06 22.40
N ASP A 102 11.63 -6.92 23.21
CA ASP A 102 11.74 -7.61 24.49
C ASP A 102 10.82 -7.02 25.57
N GLU A 103 10.24 -5.84 25.32
CA GLU A 103 9.32 -5.14 26.22
C GLU A 103 7.85 -5.32 25.80
N LEU A 104 7.58 -5.94 24.65
CA LEU A 104 6.23 -6.18 24.16
C LEU A 104 5.51 -7.27 24.96
N ALA A 105 4.24 -7.05 25.26
CA ALA A 105 3.38 -8.12 25.72
C ALA A 105 3.28 -9.23 24.64
N GLU A 106 2.99 -10.46 25.05
CA GLU A 106 2.91 -11.61 24.13
C GLU A 106 1.94 -11.37 22.96
N GLU A 107 0.79 -10.76 23.24
CA GLU A 107 -0.22 -10.40 22.22
C GLU A 107 0.32 -9.35 21.24
N GLU A 108 1.04 -8.35 21.72
CA GLU A 108 1.64 -7.29 20.90
C GLU A 108 2.79 -7.82 20.05
N SER A 109 3.61 -8.72 20.60
CA SER A 109 4.69 -9.41 19.89
C SER A 109 4.15 -10.28 18.75
N ARG A 110 3.06 -11.02 19.00
CA ARG A 110 2.36 -11.77 17.97
C ARG A 110 1.82 -10.85 16.87
N ARG A 111 1.16 -9.75 17.26
CA ARG A 111 0.60 -8.79 16.31
C ARG A 111 1.68 -8.08 15.50
N TRP A 112 2.83 -7.77 16.11
CA TRP A 112 4.02 -7.28 15.42
C TRP A 112 4.46 -8.25 14.32
N ALA A 113 4.52 -9.56 14.63
CA ALA A 113 4.91 -10.60 13.67
C ALA A 113 3.90 -10.72 12.52
N GLU A 114 2.60 -10.74 12.83
CA GLU A 114 1.54 -10.81 11.82
C GLU A 114 1.58 -9.62 10.85
N ILE A 115 1.83 -8.39 11.35
CA ILE A 115 1.90 -7.19 10.51
C ILE A 115 3.11 -7.24 9.57
N ILE A 116 4.31 -7.54 10.09
CA ILE A 116 5.51 -7.56 9.26
C ILE A 116 5.43 -8.68 8.20
N GLU A 117 4.94 -9.86 8.57
CA GLU A 117 4.78 -10.99 7.65
C GLU A 117 3.75 -10.68 6.56
N MET A 118 2.59 -10.11 6.92
CA MET A 118 1.60 -9.70 5.94
C MET A 118 2.15 -8.65 4.97
N SER A 119 2.86 -7.64 5.47
CA SER A 119 3.45 -6.60 4.63
C SER A 119 4.52 -7.14 3.67
N LEU A 120 5.34 -8.09 4.12
CA LEU A 120 6.31 -8.78 3.29
C LEU A 120 5.63 -9.63 2.21
N ASN A 121 4.60 -10.40 2.57
CA ASN A 121 3.88 -11.24 1.61
C ASN A 121 3.23 -10.41 0.50
N LEU A 122 2.68 -9.24 0.83
CA LEU A 122 2.10 -8.33 -0.16
C LEU A 122 3.15 -7.71 -1.08
N GLU A 123 4.31 -7.32 -0.55
CA GLU A 123 5.42 -6.83 -1.37
C GLU A 123 5.91 -7.91 -2.34
N GLN A 124 6.13 -9.13 -1.85
CA GLN A 124 6.50 -10.26 -2.71
C GLN A 124 5.44 -10.58 -3.76
N ALA A 125 4.15 -10.46 -3.42
CA ALA A 125 3.07 -10.65 -4.37
C ALA A 125 3.08 -9.57 -5.46
N SER A 126 3.35 -8.31 -5.11
CA SER A 126 3.48 -7.21 -6.08
C SER A 126 4.62 -7.47 -7.06
N ASP A 127 5.78 -7.91 -6.57
CA ASP A 127 6.92 -8.32 -7.39
C ASP A 127 6.58 -9.43 -8.40
N ILE A 128 5.76 -10.41 -7.99
CA ILE A 128 5.31 -11.48 -8.88
C ILE A 128 4.37 -10.91 -9.96
N VAL A 129 3.43 -10.04 -9.57
CA VAL A 129 2.48 -9.43 -10.50
C VAL A 129 3.18 -8.52 -11.51
N GLU A 130 4.18 -7.74 -11.10
CA GLU A 130 5.00 -6.89 -11.98
C GLU A 130 5.70 -7.74 -13.04
N ARG A 131 6.39 -8.81 -12.61
CA ARG A 131 7.09 -9.72 -13.52
C ARG A 131 6.14 -10.39 -14.51
N MET A 132 5.00 -10.89 -14.05
CA MET A 132 3.98 -11.47 -14.93
C MET A 132 3.48 -10.45 -15.96
N GLY A 133 3.18 -9.23 -15.53
CA GLY A 133 2.76 -8.14 -16.39
C GLY A 133 3.79 -7.81 -17.47
N SER A 134 5.07 -7.70 -17.10
CA SER A 134 6.18 -7.47 -18.03
C SER A 134 6.29 -8.57 -19.07
N GLU A 135 6.26 -9.84 -18.66
CA GLU A 135 6.35 -10.97 -19.58
C GLU A 135 5.19 -11.01 -20.60
N ILE A 136 3.98 -10.70 -20.14
CA ILE A 136 2.78 -10.68 -21.00
C ILE A 136 2.87 -9.53 -21.99
N ALA A 137 3.26 -8.34 -21.53
CA ALA A 137 3.42 -7.16 -22.38
C ALA A 137 4.48 -7.39 -23.47
N ASP A 138 5.63 -7.96 -23.11
CA ASP A 138 6.71 -8.27 -24.04
C ASP A 138 6.28 -9.25 -25.14
N LYS A 139 5.60 -10.34 -24.75
CA LYS A 139 5.06 -11.33 -25.71
C LYS A 139 4.02 -10.70 -26.64
N SER A 140 3.14 -9.84 -26.12
CA SER A 140 2.12 -9.13 -26.92
C SER A 140 2.75 -8.17 -27.93
N LEU A 141 3.78 -7.43 -27.53
CA LEU A 141 4.52 -6.52 -28.41
C LEU A 141 5.34 -7.26 -29.47
N ALA A 142 5.96 -8.40 -29.12
CA ALA A 142 6.69 -9.23 -30.07
C ALA A 142 5.77 -9.82 -31.15
N ALA A 143 4.60 -10.34 -30.78
CA ALA A 143 3.61 -10.86 -31.71
C ALA A 143 3.13 -9.80 -32.72
N ARG A 144 3.00 -8.53 -32.29
CA ARG A 144 2.64 -7.40 -33.17
C ARG A 144 3.76 -6.96 -34.13
N ARG A 145 5.02 -7.34 -33.87
CA ARG A 145 6.19 -6.97 -34.70
C ARG A 145 6.53 -8.00 -35.78
N ALA A 146 5.88 -9.16 -35.78
CA ALA A 146 6.17 -10.25 -36.71
C ALA A 146 5.61 -10.03 -38.13
N PHE A 147 5.81 -8.84 -38.74
CA PHE A 147 5.63 -8.59 -40.18
C PHE A 147 6.41 -7.34 -40.58
N SER A 148 7.65 -7.52 -41.06
CA SER A 148 8.27 -6.70 -42.11
C SER A 148 9.46 -7.43 -42.72
#